data_AF-A0A8J4ATL1-F1
#
_entry.id   AF-A0A8J4ATL1-F1
#
_cell.length_a   1.000
_cell.length_b   1.000
_cell.length_c   1.000
_cell.angle_alpha   90.00
_cell.angle_beta   90.00
_cell.angle_gamma   90.00
#
_symmetry.space_group_name_H-M   'P 1'
#
loop_
_entity.id
_entity.type
_entity.pdbx_description
1 polymer ?
#
loop_
_entity_poly.entity_id
_entity_poly.type
_entity_poly.pdbx_seq_one_letter_code
_entity_poly.pdbx_strand_id
1 'polypeptide(L)'
;MRGHGLTATDNDMDFSKETMSEDIIAIWEHMFGGSSDSGKSDDVAGVGQRTAAQEGLSDAAACDADPRRSDTGPIEHAEGKLEAVTATATGVQRSNALPAEGPPAGILVGHSMGGGLAVWAAATKRIKRLEGVVVIDVVEGTALAALPHMMNVLAGRPSSFPSLEEAVAWAVRSGMSRNKEAAAVSMPSQLVPQPNGADVADTERIQQHWIWRTPLELSRPYWEGWYTGLSDAFLQLPCPKALLLAGTDRLDRILTIGQMQGKFQLILMPTAGHAIHEDEPERASEHLIGFLRRFRVGEPPLQFPRAPTGVRPVVPVVAGPVLGGSGGPK
;
A
#
# COMPACT_ATOMS: atom_id res chain seq x y z
N MET A 1 0.10 -5.25 13.41
CA MET A 1 0.45 -4.15 12.47
C MET A 1 1.20 -4.70 11.28
N ARG A 2 2.22 -5.51 11.53
CA ARG A 2 2.93 -6.36 10.55
C ARG A 2 2.37 -7.79 10.60
N GLY A 3 2.62 -8.60 9.57
CA GLY A 3 2.24 -10.02 9.56
C GLY A 3 0.73 -10.28 9.65
N HIS A 4 -0.06 -9.75 8.71
CA HIS A 4 -1.51 -9.98 8.67
C HIS A 4 -1.96 -10.67 7.38
N GLY A 5 -3.11 -11.33 7.45
CA GLY A 5 -3.68 -12.06 6.31
C GLY A 5 -2.75 -13.20 5.90
N LEU A 6 -2.19 -13.13 4.69
CA LEU A 6 -1.25 -14.11 4.17
C LEU A 6 0.23 -13.75 4.41
N THR A 7 0.50 -12.60 5.04
CA THR A 7 1.88 -12.16 5.34
C THR A 7 2.29 -12.61 6.75
N ALA A 8 3.57 -12.95 6.91
CA ALA A 8 4.19 -13.30 8.19
C ALA A 8 5.52 -12.56 8.35
N THR A 9 5.91 -12.28 9.58
CA THR A 9 7.14 -11.55 9.91
C THR A 9 7.91 -12.25 11.04
N ASP A 10 9.25 -12.21 10.98
CA ASP A 10 10.10 -12.87 11.99
C ASP A 10 10.27 -12.03 13.27
N ASN A 11 9.99 -10.73 13.19
CA ASN A 11 10.02 -9.80 14.32
C ASN A 11 8.81 -8.88 14.26
N ASP A 12 7.78 -9.15 15.07
CA ASP A 12 6.53 -8.39 15.05
C ASP A 12 6.56 -7.08 15.85
N MET A 13 7.68 -6.79 16.53
CA MET A 13 7.78 -5.70 17.50
C MET A 13 8.56 -4.49 16.98
N ASP A 14 9.32 -4.66 15.90
CA ASP A 14 10.01 -3.54 15.25
C ASP A 14 9.11 -2.88 14.21
N PHE A 15 8.70 -1.65 14.54
CA PHE A 15 7.92 -0.79 13.65
C PHE A 15 8.74 0.39 13.13
N SER A 16 10.07 0.28 13.10
CA SER A 16 10.92 1.30 12.47
C SER A 16 10.55 1.51 11.00
N LYS A 17 10.80 2.71 10.48
CA LYS A 17 10.54 3.00 9.06
C LYS A 17 11.38 2.10 8.16
N GLU A 18 12.59 1.75 8.58
CA GLU A 18 13.51 0.89 7.85
C GLU A 18 12.88 -0.49 7.65
N THR A 19 12.47 -1.12 8.75
CA THR A 19 11.87 -2.45 8.75
C THR A 19 10.52 -2.48 8.02
N MET A 20 9.65 -1.50 8.26
CA MET A 20 8.35 -1.46 7.58
C MET A 20 8.47 -1.10 6.09
N SER A 21 9.49 -0.35 5.68
CA SER A 21 9.78 -0.10 4.27
C SER A 21 10.32 -1.36 3.58
N GLU A 22 11.13 -2.16 4.30
CA GLU A 22 11.59 -3.46 3.83
C GLU A 22 10.41 -4.39 3.56
N ASP A 23 9.42 -4.44 4.46
CA ASP A 23 8.21 -5.26 4.24
C ASP A 23 7.48 -4.89 2.95
N ILE A 24 7.31 -3.59 2.65
CA ILE A 24 6.66 -3.13 1.41
C ILE A 24 7.42 -3.64 0.19
N ILE A 25 8.75 -3.60 0.25
CA ILE A 25 9.62 -4.01 -0.86
C ILE A 25 9.59 -5.53 -1.02
N ALA A 26 9.64 -6.27 0.09
CA ALA A 26 9.52 -7.73 0.09
C ALA A 26 8.17 -8.18 -0.47
N ILE A 27 7.07 -7.50 -0.13
CA ILE A 27 5.74 -7.77 -0.70
C ILE A 27 5.75 -7.50 -2.20
N TRP A 28 6.31 -6.37 -2.65
CA TRP A 28 6.41 -6.05 -4.07
C TRP A 28 7.20 -7.11 -4.85
N GLU A 29 8.37 -7.49 -4.33
CA GLU A 29 9.23 -8.52 -4.93
C GLU A 29 8.55 -9.89 -4.93
N HIS A 30 7.83 -10.24 -3.88
CA HIS A 30 7.07 -11.49 -3.84
C HIS A 30 5.93 -11.51 -4.86
N MET A 31 5.17 -10.41 -4.98
CA MET A 31 4.03 -10.31 -5.89
C MET A 31 4.44 -10.21 -7.36
N PHE A 32 5.57 -9.56 -7.65
CA PHE A 32 5.93 -9.13 -9.00
C PHE A 32 7.36 -9.49 -9.45
N GLY A 33 8.13 -10.20 -8.63
CA GLY A 33 9.56 -10.43 -8.84
C GLY A 33 9.95 -11.63 -9.72
N GLY A 34 9.04 -12.53 -10.10
CA GLY A 34 9.35 -13.64 -11.04
C GLY A 34 9.02 -13.28 -12.49
N SER A 35 9.84 -13.48 -13.52
CA SER A 35 11.02 -14.35 -13.70
C SER A 35 12.02 -13.68 -14.65
N SER A 36 13.27 -13.44 -14.24
CA SER A 36 14.37 -13.08 -15.16
C SER A 36 15.75 -13.38 -14.55
N ASP A 37 15.91 -14.54 -13.91
CA ASP A 37 17.25 -15.04 -13.62
C ASP A 37 17.26 -16.58 -13.49
N SER A 38 17.26 -17.25 -14.64
CA SER A 38 17.66 -18.66 -14.71
C SER A 38 18.74 -18.82 -15.78
N GLY A 39 19.99 -18.76 -15.33
CA GLY A 39 21.09 -19.58 -15.82
C GLY A 39 21.63 -19.29 -17.22
N LYS A 40 22.60 -18.38 -17.31
CA LYS A 40 23.78 -18.62 -18.15
C LYS A 40 24.89 -19.16 -17.27
N SER A 41 24.98 -20.48 -17.16
CA SER A 41 26.22 -21.16 -16.78
C SER A 41 26.68 -21.92 -18.02
N ASP A 42 27.76 -21.43 -18.62
CA ASP A 42 28.44 -22.09 -19.73
C ASP A 42 29.00 -23.46 -19.30
N ASP A 43 28.96 -24.40 -20.25
CA ASP A 43 29.40 -25.79 -20.18
C ASP A 43 30.85 -25.99 -19.69
N VAL A 44 31.07 -27.00 -18.82
CA VAL A 44 32.19 -27.96 -18.97
C VAL A 44 31.76 -29.34 -18.45
N ALA A 45 31.92 -30.35 -19.30
CA ALA A 45 31.59 -31.77 -19.12
C ALA A 45 32.46 -32.52 -18.09
N GLY A 46 31.90 -33.58 -17.49
CA GLY A 46 32.63 -34.54 -16.66
C GLY A 46 31.79 -35.78 -16.29
N VAL A 47 32.09 -36.90 -16.95
CA VAL A 47 31.46 -38.23 -16.93
C VAL A 47 31.53 -38.97 -15.58
N GLY A 48 30.54 -39.82 -15.27
CA GLY A 48 30.72 -40.96 -14.33
C GLY A 48 29.44 -41.67 -13.84
N GLN A 49 29.14 -42.85 -14.41
CA GLN A 49 28.06 -43.79 -14.05
C GLN A 49 28.24 -44.51 -12.69
N ARG A 50 27.11 -45.02 -12.11
CA ARG A 50 26.88 -46.37 -11.50
C ARG A 50 25.54 -46.39 -10.72
N THR A 51 24.46 -47.00 -11.22
CA THR A 51 23.94 -48.38 -11.01
C THR A 51 23.46 -48.77 -9.59
N ALA A 52 22.12 -48.87 -9.48
CA ALA A 52 21.24 -49.85 -8.80
C ALA A 52 21.64 -50.55 -7.48
N ALA A 53 20.73 -50.50 -6.49
CA ALA A 53 20.33 -51.65 -5.67
C ALA A 53 18.94 -51.41 -5.05
N GLN A 54 18.17 -52.49 -4.97
CA GLN A 54 16.78 -52.64 -4.59
C GLN A 54 16.74 -53.63 -3.41
N GLU A 55 15.94 -53.39 -2.37
CA GLU A 55 15.47 -54.33 -1.31
C GLU A 55 14.72 -53.45 -0.27
N GLY A 56 13.61 -53.77 0.39
CA GLY A 56 12.73 -54.95 0.52
C GLY A 56 11.66 -54.61 1.59
N LEU A 57 10.47 -55.19 1.48
CA LEU A 57 9.26 -55.01 2.33
C LEU A 57 9.41 -55.50 3.78
N SER A 58 8.63 -54.96 4.74
CA SER A 58 7.45 -55.65 5.35
C SER A 58 6.82 -54.96 6.59
N ASP A 59 5.47 -55.04 6.66
CA ASP A 59 4.57 -55.14 7.84
C ASP A 59 4.43 -53.96 8.84
N ALA A 60 3.29 -53.64 9.46
CA ALA A 60 1.88 -54.04 9.34
C ALA A 60 1.05 -53.18 10.34
N ALA A 61 -0.28 -53.23 10.18
CA ALA A 61 -1.34 -53.02 11.17
C ALA A 61 -1.90 -51.61 11.43
N ALA A 62 -3.02 -51.35 10.75
CA ALA A 62 -4.14 -50.53 11.24
C ALA A 62 -4.95 -51.28 12.32
N CYS A 63 -5.64 -50.57 13.21
CA CYS A 63 -6.98 -50.96 13.62
C CYS A 63 -7.82 -49.75 14.03
N ASP A 64 -9.02 -49.77 13.47
CA ASP A 64 -10.14 -48.85 13.49
C ASP A 64 -11.16 -49.31 14.56
N ALA A 65 -12.08 -48.44 14.97
CA ALA A 65 -13.49 -48.79 15.26
C ALA A 65 -14.26 -47.65 15.94
N ASP A 66 -15.07 -46.95 15.16
CA ASP A 66 -16.44 -46.54 15.53
C ASP A 66 -17.39 -47.73 15.29
N PRO A 67 -18.48 -47.96 16.06
CA PRO A 67 -19.79 -47.53 15.55
C PRO A 67 -20.85 -47.18 16.63
N ARG A 68 -21.69 -46.18 16.35
CA ARG A 68 -23.13 -46.40 16.03
C ARG A 68 -23.89 -45.12 15.63
N ARG A 69 -24.47 -45.21 14.43
CA ARG A 69 -25.37 -44.27 13.71
C ARG A 69 -26.82 -44.24 14.24
N SER A 70 -27.48 -43.10 14.04
CA SER A 70 -28.83 -42.97 13.41
C SER A 70 -29.02 -41.49 13.01
N ASP A 71 -28.79 -41.11 11.76
CA ASP A 71 -29.75 -41.01 10.64
C ASP A 71 -30.61 -39.74 10.67
N THR A 72 -30.34 -38.80 9.74
CA THR A 72 -31.29 -37.93 9.01
C THR A 72 -30.53 -36.93 8.11
N GLY A 73 -30.60 -37.15 6.79
CA GLY A 73 -30.61 -36.14 5.71
C GLY A 73 -29.41 -35.18 5.50
N PRO A 74 -28.78 -35.15 4.30
CA PRO A 74 -27.70 -34.22 4.02
C PRO A 74 -28.25 -32.80 3.79
N ILE A 75 -27.84 -31.85 4.63
CA ILE A 75 -27.92 -30.42 4.35
C ILE A 75 -26.71 -30.09 3.47
N GLU A 76 -26.95 -29.72 2.21
CA GLU A 76 -25.92 -29.25 1.29
C GLU A 76 -25.18 -28.05 1.90
N HIS A 77 -23.96 -28.28 2.36
CA HIS A 77 -22.98 -27.23 2.59
C HIS A 77 -22.52 -26.72 1.22
N ALA A 78 -23.06 -25.57 0.82
CA ALA A 78 -22.49 -24.79 -0.27
C ALA A 78 -21.12 -24.25 0.19
N GLU A 79 -20.07 -25.01 -0.09
CA GLU A 79 -18.68 -24.54 -0.08
C GLU A 79 -18.53 -23.50 -1.19
N GLY A 80 -18.85 -22.24 -0.86
CA GLY A 80 -18.54 -21.09 -1.69
C GLY A 80 -17.04 -20.85 -1.70
N LYS A 81 -16.37 -21.34 -2.75
CA LYS A 81 -15.06 -20.84 -3.20
C LYS A 81 -15.08 -19.31 -3.22
N LEU A 82 -14.41 -18.66 -2.28
CA LEU A 82 -14.07 -17.25 -2.40
C LEU A 82 -12.98 -17.12 -3.47
N GLU A 83 -13.41 -16.93 -4.72
CA GLU A 83 -12.52 -16.42 -5.76
C GLU A 83 -12.05 -15.03 -5.36
N ALA A 84 -10.74 -14.79 -5.49
CA ALA A 84 -10.13 -13.50 -5.26
C ALA A 84 -10.85 -12.44 -6.11
N VAL A 85 -11.62 -11.58 -5.44
CA VAL A 85 -12.21 -10.38 -6.04
C VAL A 85 -11.07 -9.41 -6.34
N THR A 86 -10.42 -9.64 -7.47
CA THR A 86 -9.66 -8.62 -8.17
C THR A 86 -10.67 -7.54 -8.55
N ALA A 87 -10.46 -6.32 -8.06
CA ALA A 87 -11.28 -5.18 -8.40
C ALA A 87 -11.27 -4.98 -9.91
N THR A 88 -12.32 -5.46 -10.57
CA THR A 88 -12.62 -5.12 -11.96
C THR A 88 -13.08 -3.67 -11.97
N ALA A 89 -12.12 -2.74 -12.03
CA ALA A 89 -12.39 -1.38 -12.42
C ALA A 89 -13.07 -1.44 -13.80
N THR A 90 -14.32 -1.04 -13.83
CA THR A 90 -15.16 -0.97 -15.03
C THR A 90 -14.50 -0.06 -16.07
N GLY A 91 -14.25 -0.62 -17.26
CA GLY A 91 -14.06 0.17 -18.48
C GLY A 91 -12.63 0.54 -18.90
N VAL A 92 -11.57 -0.13 -18.44
CA VAL A 92 -10.27 -0.08 -19.13
C VAL A 92 -10.25 -1.21 -20.16
N GLN A 93 -10.28 -0.87 -21.45
CA GLN A 93 -10.02 -1.84 -22.52
C GLN A 93 -8.67 -2.52 -22.23
N ARG A 94 -8.68 -3.82 -21.95
CA ARG A 94 -7.46 -4.62 -21.86
C ARG A 94 -6.78 -4.55 -23.22
N SER A 95 -5.71 -3.78 -23.33
CA SER A 95 -4.82 -3.88 -24.48
C SER A 95 -4.31 -5.31 -24.56
N ASN A 96 -4.46 -5.97 -25.71
CA ASN A 96 -3.86 -7.28 -26.04
C ASN A 96 -2.32 -7.18 -26.16
N ALA A 97 -1.66 -6.51 -25.22
CA ALA A 97 -0.21 -6.52 -25.10
C ALA A 97 0.17 -7.78 -24.30
N LEU A 98 1.04 -8.61 -24.87
CA LEU A 98 1.68 -9.72 -24.16
C LEU A 98 2.23 -9.20 -22.82
N PRO A 99 2.10 -9.94 -21.70
CA PRO A 99 2.67 -9.49 -20.44
C PRO A 99 4.17 -9.28 -20.65
N ALA A 100 4.63 -8.03 -20.42
CA ALA A 100 6.04 -7.71 -20.48
C ALA A 100 6.78 -8.64 -19.50
N GLU A 101 7.87 -9.27 -19.95
CA GLU A 101 8.73 -10.06 -19.06
C GLU A 101 9.38 -9.13 -18.03
N GLY A 102 8.77 -9.01 -16.86
CA GLY A 102 9.21 -8.15 -15.77
C GLY A 102 8.05 -7.67 -14.89
N PRO A 103 8.34 -7.07 -13.73
CA PRO A 103 7.31 -6.52 -12.85
C PRO A 103 6.45 -5.50 -13.62
N PRO A 104 5.13 -5.40 -13.39
CA PRO A 104 4.32 -4.37 -14.02
C PRO A 104 4.75 -2.96 -13.57
N ALA A 105 4.39 -1.94 -14.35
CA ALA A 105 4.48 -0.58 -13.86
C ALA A 105 3.50 -0.43 -12.71
N GLY A 106 3.93 0.22 -11.65
CA GLY A 106 3.05 0.51 -10.53
C GLY A 106 3.33 1.84 -9.89
N ILE A 107 2.39 2.21 -9.04
CA ILE A 107 2.51 3.35 -8.14
C ILE A 107 2.36 2.83 -6.72
N LEU A 108 3.01 3.49 -5.76
CA LEU A 108 2.67 3.31 -4.35
C LEU A 108 1.62 4.33 -3.96
N VAL A 109 0.57 3.88 -3.28
CA VAL A 109 -0.44 4.74 -2.68
C VAL A 109 -0.45 4.45 -1.19
N GLY A 110 -0.22 5.46 -0.36
CA GLY A 110 -0.16 5.29 1.09
C GLY A 110 -0.93 6.38 1.81
N HIS A 111 -1.67 5.99 2.85
CA HIS A 111 -2.41 6.89 3.73
C HIS A 111 -1.72 7.03 5.09
N SER A 112 -1.67 8.26 5.62
CA SER A 112 -1.15 8.54 6.97
C SER A 112 0.23 7.90 7.19
N MET A 113 0.38 7.03 8.20
CA MET A 113 1.59 6.21 8.41
C MET A 113 2.04 5.48 7.13
N GLY A 114 1.12 4.82 6.42
CA GLY A 114 1.40 4.12 5.17
C GLY A 114 1.87 5.07 4.04
N GLY A 115 1.45 6.33 4.07
CA GLY A 115 1.95 7.38 3.17
C GLY A 115 3.42 7.69 3.42
N GLY A 116 3.81 7.82 4.69
CA GLY A 116 5.21 7.97 5.08
C GLY A 116 6.07 6.78 4.64
N LEU A 117 5.61 5.56 4.93
CA LEU A 117 6.31 4.34 4.57
C LEU A 117 6.41 4.12 3.05
N ALA A 118 5.39 4.50 2.28
CA ALA A 118 5.44 4.46 0.82
C ALA A 118 6.57 5.36 0.27
N VAL A 119 6.76 6.55 0.86
CA VAL A 119 7.87 7.44 0.48
C VAL A 119 9.21 6.86 0.85
N TRP A 120 9.36 6.32 2.06
CA TRP A 120 10.63 5.70 2.50
C TRP A 120 10.99 4.47 1.67
N ALA A 121 10.03 3.59 1.39
CA ALA A 121 10.20 2.45 0.50
C ALA A 121 10.62 2.89 -0.91
N ALA A 122 9.95 3.90 -1.48
CA ALA A 122 10.32 4.48 -2.77
C ALA A 122 11.73 5.10 -2.77
N ALA A 123 12.13 5.74 -1.67
CA ALA A 123 13.44 6.39 -1.53
C ALA A 123 14.61 5.38 -1.54
N THR A 124 14.36 4.11 -1.19
CA THR A 124 15.36 3.03 -1.31
C THR A 124 15.73 2.72 -2.76
N LYS A 125 14.88 3.09 -3.74
CA LYS A 125 15.03 2.80 -5.17
C LYS A 125 15.12 1.31 -5.53
N ARG A 126 14.67 0.40 -4.65
CA ARG A 126 14.66 -1.04 -4.91
C ARG A 126 13.41 -1.54 -5.61
N ILE A 127 12.32 -0.77 -5.57
CA ILE A 127 11.06 -1.11 -6.24
C ILE A 127 11.22 -0.89 -7.74
N LYS A 128 11.41 -1.99 -8.48
CA LYS A 128 11.52 -1.98 -9.94
C LYS A 128 10.22 -1.48 -10.57
N ARG A 129 10.33 -0.61 -11.59
CA ARG A 129 9.20 -0.03 -12.32
C ARG A 129 8.18 0.73 -11.44
N LEU A 130 8.68 1.37 -10.38
CA LEU A 130 7.92 2.38 -9.65
C LEU A 130 7.81 3.67 -10.48
N GLU A 131 6.61 3.97 -10.93
CA GLU A 131 6.32 5.09 -11.84
C GLU A 131 5.58 6.25 -11.16
N GLY A 132 5.31 6.14 -9.86
CA GLY A 132 4.76 7.25 -9.10
C GLY A 132 4.49 6.91 -7.63
N VAL A 133 4.34 7.96 -6.83
CA VAL A 133 3.95 7.85 -5.41
C VAL A 133 2.82 8.82 -5.11
N VAL A 134 1.78 8.30 -4.47
CA VAL A 134 0.63 9.07 -4.00
C VAL A 134 0.55 8.96 -2.49
N VAL A 135 0.53 10.12 -1.84
CA VAL A 135 0.46 10.23 -0.39
C VAL A 135 -0.90 10.84 -0.03
N ILE A 136 -1.60 10.20 0.92
CA ILE A 136 -2.94 10.60 1.36
C ILE A 136 -2.87 11.04 2.83
N ASP A 137 -3.28 12.27 3.08
CA ASP A 137 -3.52 12.87 4.39
C ASP A 137 -2.33 12.77 5.36
N VAL A 138 -1.14 13.15 4.87
CA VAL A 138 0.04 13.33 5.72
C VAL A 138 0.94 14.44 5.19
N VAL A 139 1.33 15.34 6.09
CA VAL A 139 2.38 16.35 5.92
C VAL A 139 3.27 16.26 7.14
N GLU A 140 4.60 16.27 6.97
CA GLU A 140 5.55 16.11 8.08
C GLU A 140 5.26 17.07 9.24
N GLY A 141 5.13 18.37 8.95
CA GLY A 141 4.90 19.38 9.97
C GLY A 141 3.61 19.18 10.76
N THR A 142 2.50 18.83 10.11
CA THR A 142 1.23 18.61 10.81
C THR A 142 1.18 17.27 11.52
N ALA A 143 1.77 16.23 10.93
CA ALA A 143 1.87 14.89 11.53
C ALA A 143 2.65 14.93 12.84
N LEU A 144 3.85 15.54 12.84
CA LEU A 144 4.68 15.68 14.05
C LEU A 144 3.98 16.50 15.14
N ALA A 145 3.28 17.58 14.77
CA ALA A 145 2.50 18.38 15.71
C ALA A 145 1.29 17.61 16.30
N ALA A 146 0.75 16.64 15.57
CA ALA A 146 -0.38 15.83 16.01
C ALA A 146 0.00 14.66 16.92
N LEU A 147 1.25 14.18 16.90
CA LEU A 147 1.70 13.02 17.67
C LEU A 147 1.34 13.07 19.17
N PRO A 148 1.53 14.21 19.90
CA PRO A 148 1.15 14.29 21.30
C PRO A 148 -0.35 14.09 21.55
N HIS A 149 -1.20 14.49 20.58
CA HIS A 149 -2.65 14.38 20.67
C HIS A 149 -3.16 12.98 20.29
N MET A 150 -2.40 12.23 19.50
CA MET A 150 -2.80 10.91 19.04
C MET A 150 -3.12 9.97 20.20
N MET A 151 -2.36 10.03 21.31
CA MET A 151 -2.63 9.22 22.50
C MET A 151 -4.00 9.48 23.11
N ASN A 152 -4.51 10.72 23.04
CA ASN A 152 -5.86 11.04 23.51
C ASN A 152 -6.93 10.42 22.58
N VAL A 153 -6.64 10.38 21.27
CA VAL A 153 -7.51 9.70 20.29
C VAL A 153 -7.54 8.19 20.56
N LEU A 154 -6.39 7.58 20.87
CA LEU A 154 -6.31 6.15 21.23
C LEU A 154 -7.08 5.86 22.52
N ALA A 155 -6.90 6.70 23.55
CA ALA A 155 -7.60 6.56 24.82
C ALA A 155 -9.12 6.75 24.72
N GLY A 156 -9.61 7.46 23.69
CA GLY A 156 -11.03 7.63 23.41
C GLY A 156 -11.70 6.40 22.76
N ARG A 157 -10.93 5.38 22.38
CA ARG A 157 -11.47 4.15 21.77
C ARG A 157 -12.06 3.23 22.83
N PRO A 158 -13.23 2.61 22.58
CA PRO A 158 -13.70 1.50 23.39
C PRO A 158 -12.66 0.37 23.42
N SER A 159 -12.44 -0.23 24.59
CA SER A 159 -11.52 -1.36 24.74
C SER A 159 -12.01 -2.63 24.04
N SER A 160 -13.33 -2.78 23.91
CA SER A 160 -13.97 -3.87 23.19
C SER A 160 -15.35 -3.45 22.66
N PHE A 161 -15.87 -4.23 21.73
CA PHE A 161 -17.22 -4.09 21.17
C PHE A 161 -18.03 -5.37 21.38
N PRO A 162 -19.35 -5.27 21.63
CA PRO A 162 -20.22 -6.44 21.80
C PRO A 162 -20.54 -7.14 20.46
N SER A 163 -20.44 -6.42 19.34
CA SER A 163 -20.61 -6.98 17.99
C SER A 163 -19.89 -6.12 16.95
N LEU A 164 -19.73 -6.65 15.74
CA LEU A 164 -19.15 -5.90 14.62
C LEU A 164 -20.05 -4.72 14.20
N GLU A 165 -21.37 -4.88 14.26
CA GLU A 165 -22.34 -3.82 13.93
C GLU A 165 -22.20 -2.61 14.87
N GLU A 166 -21.99 -2.84 16.17
CA GLU A 166 -21.76 -1.75 17.12
C GLU A 166 -20.40 -1.06 16.88
N ALA A 167 -19.38 -1.80 16.47
CA ALA A 167 -18.10 -1.21 16.09
C ALA A 167 -18.23 -0.31 14.85
N VAL A 168 -18.95 -0.75 13.82
CA VAL A 168 -19.25 0.05 12.62
C VAL A 168 -20.05 1.31 13.01
N ALA A 169 -21.08 1.15 13.84
CA ALA A 169 -21.88 2.27 14.28
C ALA A 169 -21.06 3.28 15.11
N TRP A 170 -20.15 2.80 15.97
CA TRP A 170 -19.21 3.65 16.69
C TRP A 170 -18.24 4.38 15.77
N ALA A 171 -17.71 3.73 14.73
CA ALA A 171 -16.79 4.36 13.78
C ALA A 171 -17.42 5.56 13.06
N VAL A 172 -18.69 5.42 12.67
CA VAL A 172 -19.45 6.53 12.07
C VAL A 172 -19.77 7.63 13.08
N ARG A 173 -20.26 7.27 14.27
CA ARG A 173 -20.62 8.24 15.33
C ARG A 173 -19.43 9.03 15.88
N SER A 174 -18.27 8.39 16.00
CA SER A 174 -17.03 9.01 16.47
C SER A 174 -16.35 9.90 15.44
N GLY A 175 -16.78 9.82 14.17
CA GLY A 175 -16.15 10.53 13.06
C GLY A 175 -14.86 9.88 12.56
N MET A 176 -14.55 8.64 12.98
CA MET A 176 -13.44 7.85 12.42
C MET A 176 -13.63 7.59 10.92
N SER A 177 -14.87 7.35 10.50
CA SER A 177 -15.27 7.28 9.10
C SER A 177 -16.57 8.07 8.90
N ARG A 178 -16.64 8.85 7.82
CA ARG A 178 -17.86 9.59 7.42
C ARG A 178 -18.76 8.75 6.54
N ASN A 179 -18.24 7.69 5.94
CA ASN A 179 -18.97 6.81 5.04
C ASN A 179 -19.35 5.49 5.75
N LYS A 180 -20.64 5.31 5.98
CA LYS A 180 -21.17 4.11 6.65
C LYS A 180 -20.89 2.82 5.87
N GLU A 181 -20.97 2.87 4.53
CA GLU A 181 -20.75 1.70 3.70
C GLU A 181 -19.27 1.29 3.72
N ALA A 182 -18.36 2.26 3.60
CA ALA A 182 -16.92 2.01 3.75
C ALA A 182 -16.58 1.46 5.14
N ALA A 183 -17.11 2.06 6.20
CA ALA A 183 -16.91 1.59 7.57
C ALA A 183 -17.41 0.15 7.77
N ALA A 184 -18.53 -0.24 7.17
CA ALA A 184 -19.06 -1.60 7.25
C ALA A 184 -18.12 -2.64 6.62
N VAL A 185 -17.34 -2.25 5.63
CA VAL A 185 -16.35 -3.10 4.96
C VAL A 185 -14.99 -3.07 5.69
N SER A 186 -14.52 -1.90 6.12
CA SER A 186 -13.17 -1.72 6.68
C SER A 186 -13.08 -2.11 8.15
N MET A 187 -14.08 -1.77 8.98
CA MET A 187 -14.03 -1.97 10.43
C MET A 187 -13.84 -3.42 10.88
N PRO A 188 -14.49 -4.44 10.30
CA PRO A 188 -14.30 -5.83 10.72
C PRO A 188 -12.84 -6.29 10.65
N SER A 189 -12.09 -5.81 9.65
CA SER A 189 -10.66 -6.15 9.49
C SER A 189 -9.77 -5.54 10.58
N GLN A 190 -10.23 -4.48 11.25
CA GLN A 190 -9.50 -3.82 12.35
C GLN A 190 -9.70 -4.51 13.71
N LEU A 191 -10.57 -5.52 13.77
CA LEU A 191 -10.94 -6.22 15.00
C LEU A 191 -10.59 -7.70 14.92
N VAL A 192 -10.45 -8.32 16.10
CA VAL A 192 -10.34 -9.77 16.29
C VAL A 192 -11.26 -10.18 17.44
N PRO A 193 -11.81 -11.40 17.40
CA PRO A 193 -12.55 -11.90 18.54
C PRO A 193 -11.61 -12.04 19.74
N GLN A 194 -12.06 -11.59 20.90
CA GLN A 194 -11.32 -11.77 22.14
C GLN A 194 -11.20 -13.28 22.42
N PRO A 195 -9.98 -13.80 22.67
CA PRO A 195 -9.84 -15.19 23.06
C PRO A 195 -10.62 -15.40 24.37
N ASN A 196 -11.55 -16.36 24.39
CA ASN A 196 -12.22 -16.75 25.62
C ASN A 196 -11.14 -17.25 26.59
N GLY A 197 -10.91 -16.52 27.68
CA GLY A 197 -10.08 -17.00 28.76
C GLY A 197 -10.67 -18.30 29.31
N ALA A 198 -9.86 -19.32 29.46
CA ALA A 198 -10.25 -20.63 29.98
C ALA A 198 -10.71 -20.62 31.45
N ASP A 199 -10.82 -19.46 32.10
CA ASP A 199 -11.03 -19.33 33.55
C ASP A 199 -12.20 -18.39 33.93
N VAL A 200 -13.32 -18.45 33.20
CA VAL A 200 -14.56 -17.79 33.65
C VAL A 200 -15.65 -18.84 33.83
N ALA A 201 -15.72 -19.36 35.06
CA ALA A 201 -16.72 -20.31 35.53
C ALA A 201 -18.09 -19.67 35.81
N ASP A 202 -18.53 -18.71 34.99
CA ASP A 202 -19.85 -18.09 35.12
C ASP A 202 -20.69 -18.28 33.85
N THR A 203 -21.73 -19.07 34.02
CA THR A 203 -22.63 -19.63 33.01
C THR A 203 -23.68 -18.62 32.51
N GLU A 204 -23.32 -17.35 32.33
CA GLU A 204 -24.22 -16.34 31.78
C GLU A 204 -23.62 -15.70 30.53
N ARG A 205 -23.98 -16.27 29.38
CA ARG A 205 -23.75 -15.76 28.01
C ARG A 205 -22.31 -15.30 27.75
N ILE A 206 -21.48 -16.22 27.26
CA ILE A 206 -20.24 -15.90 26.55
C ILE A 206 -20.62 -15.10 25.29
N GLN A 207 -20.92 -13.81 25.42
CA GLN A 207 -21.04 -12.90 24.29
C GLN A 207 -19.62 -12.68 23.80
N GLN A 208 -19.36 -13.11 22.58
CA GLN A 208 -18.08 -12.93 21.93
C GLN A 208 -17.82 -11.43 21.77
N HIS A 209 -16.85 -10.92 22.52
CA HIS A 209 -16.41 -9.54 22.40
C HIS A 209 -15.35 -9.41 21.30
N TRP A 210 -15.32 -8.24 20.66
CA TRP A 210 -14.35 -7.90 19.63
C TRP A 210 -13.38 -6.86 20.18
N ILE A 211 -12.08 -7.10 20.03
CA ILE A 211 -11.02 -6.20 20.46
C ILE A 211 -10.24 -5.70 19.25
N TRP A 212 -9.54 -4.58 19.41
CA TRP A 212 -8.67 -4.05 18.37
C TRP A 212 -7.59 -5.06 17.97
N ARG A 213 -7.51 -5.36 16.68
CA ARG A 213 -6.52 -6.30 16.12
C ARG A 213 -5.09 -5.87 16.44
N THR A 214 -4.83 -4.57 16.42
CA THR A 214 -3.49 -4.04 16.62
C THR A 214 -3.49 -3.02 17.79
N PRO A 215 -2.69 -3.27 18.84
CA PRO A 215 -2.40 -2.27 19.86
C PRO A 215 -1.44 -1.22 19.29
N LEU A 216 -2.01 -0.13 18.76
CA LEU A 216 -1.25 0.92 18.08
C LEU A 216 -0.30 1.67 19.03
N GLU A 217 -0.59 1.66 20.32
CA GLU A 217 0.21 2.28 21.37
C GLU A 217 1.63 1.71 21.43
N LEU A 218 1.81 0.44 21.07
CA LEU A 218 3.12 -0.23 21.09
C LEU A 218 4.08 0.33 20.03
N SER A 219 3.57 0.90 18.93
CA SER A 219 4.43 1.50 17.91
C SER A 219 4.80 2.97 18.20
N ARG A 220 4.30 3.54 19.31
CA ARG A 220 4.57 4.93 19.70
C ARG A 220 6.04 5.36 19.61
N PRO A 221 7.03 4.55 20.04
CA PRO A 221 8.44 4.94 19.94
C PRO A 221 8.92 5.23 18.51
N TYR A 222 8.22 4.73 17.49
CA TYR A 222 8.61 4.83 16.10
C TYR A 222 7.91 5.95 15.33
N TRP A 223 6.83 6.53 15.87
CA TRP A 223 5.98 7.49 15.16
C TRP A 223 6.76 8.72 14.65
N GLU A 224 7.60 9.31 15.49
CA GLU A 224 8.44 10.44 15.10
C GLU A 224 9.39 10.06 13.95
N GLY A 225 9.94 8.84 14.01
CA GLY A 225 10.84 8.31 12.99
C GLY A 225 10.18 8.16 11.62
N TRP A 226 8.88 7.88 11.55
CA TRP A 226 8.13 7.75 10.30
C TRP A 226 7.97 9.06 9.53
N TYR A 227 7.87 10.18 10.24
CA TYR A 227 7.54 11.47 9.64
C TYR A 227 8.75 12.42 9.54
N THR A 228 9.76 12.26 10.40
CA THR A 228 10.96 13.12 10.38
C THR A 228 11.71 13.01 9.05
N GLY A 229 11.84 14.12 8.34
CA GLY A 229 12.47 14.22 7.02
C GLY A 229 11.60 13.73 5.86
N LEU A 230 10.32 13.43 6.10
CA LEU A 230 9.42 12.89 5.10
C LEU A 230 9.17 13.86 3.94
N SER A 231 9.01 15.17 4.22
CA SER A 231 8.71 16.16 3.19
C SER A 231 9.87 16.31 2.20
N ASP A 232 11.11 16.34 2.70
CA ASP A 232 12.30 16.36 1.87
C ASP A 232 12.46 15.07 1.05
N ALA A 233 12.29 13.90 1.69
CA ALA A 233 12.37 12.61 1.02
C ALA A 233 11.36 12.49 -0.12
N PHE A 234 10.10 12.91 0.13
CA PHE A 234 9.06 12.94 -0.87
C PHE A 234 9.45 13.80 -2.07
N LEU A 235 9.92 15.03 -1.85
CA LEU A 235 10.30 15.92 -2.97
C LEU A 235 11.50 15.41 -3.78
N GLN A 236 12.38 14.61 -3.18
CA GLN A 236 13.56 14.05 -3.83
C GLN A 236 13.29 12.79 -4.67
N LEU A 237 12.09 12.18 -4.57
CA LEU A 237 11.78 10.98 -5.35
C LEU A 237 11.81 11.28 -6.86
N PRO A 238 12.50 10.44 -7.67
CA PRO A 238 12.67 10.65 -9.12
C PRO A 238 11.46 10.17 -9.95
N CYS A 239 10.25 10.25 -9.39
CA CYS A 239 9.01 9.85 -10.06
C CYS A 239 7.92 10.93 -9.90
N PRO A 240 6.87 10.90 -10.74
CA PRO A 240 5.63 11.63 -10.52
C PRO A 240 5.06 11.44 -9.11
N LYS A 241 4.52 12.50 -8.54
CA LYS A 241 4.04 12.53 -7.16
C LYS A 241 2.71 13.23 -7.04
N ALA A 242 1.85 12.71 -6.17
CA ALA A 242 0.62 13.40 -5.77
C ALA A 242 0.45 13.39 -4.25
N LEU A 243 -0.16 14.45 -3.73
CA LEU A 243 -0.52 14.61 -2.32
C LEU A 243 -2.01 14.97 -2.23
N LEU A 244 -2.79 14.10 -1.59
CA LEU A 244 -4.22 14.31 -1.33
C LEU A 244 -4.39 14.73 0.13
N LEU A 245 -5.06 15.85 0.40
CA LEU A 245 -5.29 16.36 1.76
C LEU A 245 -6.76 16.64 2.01
N ALA A 246 -7.24 16.38 3.23
CA ALA A 246 -8.63 16.63 3.64
C ALA A 246 -8.95 18.13 3.84
N GLY A 247 -8.05 19.04 3.45
CA GLY A 247 -8.22 20.49 3.51
C GLY A 247 -7.98 21.15 4.88
N THR A 248 -7.87 20.36 5.96
CA THR A 248 -7.50 20.84 7.30
C THR A 248 -6.00 21.03 7.48
N ASP A 249 -5.20 20.27 6.72
CA ASP A 249 -3.74 20.30 6.83
C ASP A 249 -3.14 21.48 6.08
N ARG A 250 -2.21 22.15 6.77
CA ARG A 250 -1.35 23.15 6.15
C ARG A 250 -0.13 22.44 5.59
N LEU A 251 0.21 22.73 4.33
CA LEU A 251 1.52 22.38 3.81
C LEU A 251 2.59 23.01 4.69
N ASP A 252 3.62 22.24 5.04
CA ASP A 252 4.81 22.80 5.66
C ASP A 252 5.57 23.68 4.64
N ARG A 253 6.61 24.37 5.12
CA ARG A 253 7.41 25.26 4.28
C ARG A 253 8.03 24.52 3.08
N ILE A 254 8.48 23.29 3.27
CA ILE A 254 9.20 22.51 2.26
C ILE A 254 8.25 22.10 1.14
N LEU A 255 7.10 21.52 1.50
CA LEU A 255 6.05 21.16 0.55
C LEU A 255 5.41 22.37 -0.11
N THR A 256 5.28 23.50 0.59
CA THR A 256 4.82 24.76 -0.01
C THR A 256 5.77 25.20 -1.13
N ILE A 257 7.08 25.21 -0.87
CA ILE A 257 8.09 25.54 -1.89
C ILE A 257 8.05 24.52 -3.02
N GLY A 258 7.99 23.23 -2.71
CA GLY A 258 7.91 22.16 -3.71
C GLY A 258 6.68 22.28 -4.61
N GLN A 259 5.53 22.66 -4.02
CA GLN A 259 4.29 22.88 -4.74
C GLN A 259 4.36 24.10 -5.66
N MET A 260 4.92 25.21 -5.17
CA MET A 260 5.15 26.41 -5.99
C MET A 260 6.12 26.14 -7.15
N GLN A 261 7.04 25.19 -7.00
CA GLN A 261 7.94 24.70 -8.04
C GLN A 261 7.32 23.65 -8.97
N GLY A 262 6.08 23.23 -8.72
CA GLY A 262 5.39 22.20 -9.52
C GLY A 262 5.98 20.79 -9.38
N LYS A 263 6.64 20.47 -8.25
CA LYS A 263 7.31 19.17 -8.04
C LYS A 263 6.36 18.01 -7.79
N PHE A 264 5.10 18.28 -7.44
CA PHE A 264 4.06 17.28 -7.23
C PHE A 264 2.68 17.86 -7.54
N GLN A 265 1.68 16.99 -7.65
CA GLN A 265 0.28 17.37 -7.81
C GLN A 265 -0.40 17.43 -6.43
N LEU A 266 -0.88 18.61 -6.04
CA LEU A 266 -1.70 18.76 -4.84
C LEU A 266 -3.19 18.62 -5.18
N ILE A 267 -3.90 17.79 -4.41
CA ILE A 267 -5.34 17.57 -4.51
C ILE A 267 -5.95 17.85 -3.13
N LEU A 268 -6.98 18.68 -3.08
CA LEU A 268 -7.67 19.04 -1.85
C LEU A 268 -9.08 18.44 -1.83
N MET A 269 -9.41 17.75 -0.74
CA MET A 269 -10.69 17.09 -0.49
C MET A 269 -11.29 17.59 0.83
N PRO A 270 -11.75 18.86 0.90
CA PRO A 270 -12.15 19.52 2.15
C PRO A 270 -13.38 18.92 2.84
N THR A 271 -14.12 18.07 2.13
CA THR A 271 -15.34 17.41 2.60
C THR A 271 -15.05 16.06 3.28
N ALA A 272 -13.85 15.53 3.13
CA ALA A 272 -13.41 14.29 3.77
C ALA A 272 -12.92 14.54 5.21
N GLY A 273 -12.91 13.48 6.02
CA GLY A 273 -12.13 13.41 7.25
C GLY A 273 -10.73 12.87 6.99
N HIS A 274 -10.15 12.19 7.98
CA HIS A 274 -8.78 11.68 7.90
C HIS A 274 -8.60 10.58 6.85
N ALA A 275 -9.57 9.66 6.75
CA ALA A 275 -9.53 8.55 5.80
C ALA A 275 -10.19 8.96 4.48
N ILE A 276 -9.55 9.87 3.73
CA ILE A 276 -10.09 10.46 2.49
C ILE A 276 -10.61 9.40 1.51
N HIS A 277 -9.88 8.30 1.35
CA HIS A 277 -10.19 7.23 0.43
C HIS A 277 -11.34 6.33 0.89
N GLU A 278 -11.70 6.34 2.19
CA GLU A 278 -12.91 5.69 2.71
C GLU A 278 -14.12 6.65 2.70
N ASP A 279 -13.88 7.93 3.01
CA ASP A 279 -14.92 8.93 3.12
C ASP A 279 -15.47 9.37 1.74
N GLU A 280 -14.60 9.50 0.74
CA GLU A 280 -14.94 9.92 -0.62
C GLU A 280 -14.26 9.03 -1.68
N PRO A 281 -14.58 7.72 -1.72
CA PRO A 281 -13.87 6.73 -2.54
C PRO A 281 -13.97 7.03 -4.04
N GLU A 282 -15.12 7.50 -4.53
CA GLU A 282 -15.31 7.82 -5.95
C GLU A 282 -14.38 8.95 -6.38
N ARG A 283 -14.39 10.07 -5.65
CA ARG A 283 -13.56 11.24 -5.96
C ARG A 283 -12.07 10.95 -5.78
N ALA A 284 -11.69 10.19 -4.75
CA ALA A 284 -10.32 9.74 -4.57
C ALA A 284 -9.87 8.90 -5.78
N SER A 285 -10.72 7.97 -6.25
CA SER A 285 -10.43 7.12 -7.41
C SER A 285 -10.31 7.93 -8.71
N GLU A 286 -11.17 8.93 -8.93
CA GLU A 286 -11.10 9.81 -10.09
C GLU A 286 -9.76 10.55 -10.16
N HIS A 287 -9.29 11.05 -9.02
CA HIS A 287 -7.98 11.71 -8.93
C HIS A 287 -6.82 10.74 -9.18
N LEU A 288 -6.88 9.52 -8.66
CA LEU A 288 -5.89 8.48 -8.92
C LEU A 288 -5.86 8.07 -10.40
N ILE A 289 -7.02 7.85 -11.02
CA ILE A 289 -7.13 7.54 -12.45
C ILE A 289 -6.60 8.72 -13.30
N GLY A 290 -6.94 9.95 -12.92
CA GLY A 290 -6.43 11.16 -13.55
C GLY A 290 -4.90 11.25 -13.46
N PHE A 291 -4.32 10.92 -12.31
CA PHE A 291 -2.88 10.84 -12.11
C PHE A 291 -2.22 9.79 -13.03
N LEU A 292 -2.76 8.57 -13.06
CA LEU A 292 -2.26 7.49 -13.92
C LEU A 292 -2.25 7.90 -15.39
N ARG A 293 -3.36 8.49 -15.88
CA ARG A 293 -3.48 8.96 -17.27
C ARG A 293 -2.55 10.13 -17.58
N ARG A 294 -2.48 11.11 -16.69
CA ARG A 294 -1.63 12.31 -16.86
C ARG A 294 -0.16 11.94 -16.99
N PHE A 295 0.31 11.00 -16.18
CA PHE A 295 1.70 10.57 -16.16
C PHE A 295 1.98 9.32 -17.00
N ARG A 296 0.97 8.82 -17.73
CA ARG A 296 1.07 7.67 -18.63
C ARG A 296 1.67 6.44 -17.95
N VAL A 297 1.25 6.18 -16.70
CA VAL A 297 1.75 5.06 -15.90
C VAL A 297 1.43 3.74 -16.61
N GLY A 298 2.45 2.92 -16.83
CA GLY A 298 2.37 1.64 -17.52
C GLY A 298 2.34 1.75 -19.05
N GLU A 299 2.38 2.95 -19.62
CA GLU A 299 2.46 3.13 -21.07
C GLU A 299 3.92 3.32 -21.53
N PRO A 300 4.26 2.93 -22.77
CA PRO A 300 5.58 3.17 -23.32
C PRO A 300 5.94 4.67 -23.35
N PRO A 301 7.21 5.05 -23.20
CA PRO A 301 7.67 6.43 -23.31
C PRO A 301 7.17 7.09 -24.61
N LEU A 302 6.83 8.39 -24.53
CA LEU A 302 6.44 9.15 -25.73
C LEU A 302 7.61 9.14 -26.73
N GLN A 303 7.38 8.56 -27.90
CA GLN A 303 8.33 8.64 -29.01
C GLN A 303 8.18 10.01 -29.67
N PHE A 304 9.07 10.94 -29.33
CA PHE A 304 9.16 12.19 -30.07
C PHE A 304 9.79 11.90 -31.44
N PRO A 305 9.15 12.34 -32.55
CA PRO A 305 9.78 12.24 -33.87
C PRO A 305 11.14 12.93 -33.82
N ARG A 306 12.22 12.18 -34.08
CA ARG A 306 13.53 12.80 -34.25
C ARG A 306 13.46 13.67 -35.51
N ALA A 307 13.97 14.90 -35.41
CA ALA A 307 14.10 15.76 -36.58
C ALA A 307 14.85 14.99 -37.70
N PRO A 308 14.42 15.10 -38.97
CA PRO A 308 15.11 14.46 -40.08
C PRO A 308 16.60 14.84 -40.06
N THR A 309 17.47 13.86 -40.32
CA THR A 309 18.91 14.09 -40.42
C THR A 309 19.19 15.17 -41.46
N GLY A 310 19.74 16.31 -41.02
CA GLY A 310 20.07 17.45 -41.87
C GLY A 310 19.24 18.71 -41.64
N VAL A 311 18.18 18.67 -40.83
CA VAL A 311 17.41 19.87 -40.45
C VAL A 311 18.02 20.48 -39.20
N ARG A 312 18.60 21.69 -39.31
CA ARG A 312 19.07 22.45 -38.15
C ARG A 312 17.87 22.78 -37.26
N PRO A 313 17.92 22.52 -35.94
CA PRO A 313 16.83 22.91 -35.05
C PRO A 313 16.66 24.43 -35.11
N VAL A 314 15.48 24.88 -35.53
CA VAL A 314 15.09 26.28 -35.46
C VAL A 314 14.76 26.56 -34.01
N VAL A 315 15.76 27.03 -33.27
CA VAL A 315 15.55 27.56 -31.92
C VAL A 315 14.69 28.82 -32.07
N PRO A 316 13.61 29.00 -31.31
CA PRO A 316 12.87 30.25 -31.33
C PRO A 316 13.83 31.39 -30.98
N VAL A 317 14.05 32.32 -31.91
CA VAL A 317 14.76 33.56 -31.61
C VAL A 317 13.87 34.33 -30.65
N VAL A 318 14.28 34.41 -29.38
CA VAL A 318 13.64 35.28 -28.41
C VAL A 318 13.80 36.70 -28.93
N ALA A 319 12.70 37.30 -29.42
CA ALA A 319 12.65 38.70 -29.78
C ALA A 319 12.67 39.56 -28.50
N GLY A 320 13.83 39.62 -27.86
CA GLY A 320 14.12 40.59 -26.79
C GLY A 320 14.64 41.90 -27.39
N PRO A 321 14.46 43.05 -26.72
CA PRO A 321 14.99 44.32 -27.20
C PRO A 321 16.52 44.23 -27.31
N VAL A 322 17.05 44.52 -28.50
CA VAL A 322 18.49 44.69 -28.68
C VAL A 322 18.88 45.96 -27.92
N LEU A 323 19.50 45.80 -26.75
CA LEU A 323 20.15 46.91 -26.06
C LEU A 323 21.27 47.41 -26.97
N GLY A 324 20.99 48.50 -27.68
CA GLY A 324 21.92 49.17 -28.57
C GLY A 324 23.15 49.59 -27.78
N GLY A 325 24.29 48.96 -28.08
CA GLY A 325 25.60 49.46 -27.70
C GLY A 325 25.82 50.80 -28.39
N SER A 326 25.74 51.88 -27.62
CA SER A 326 26.20 53.19 -28.05
C SER A 326 27.53 53.50 -27.37
N GLY A 327 28.53 53.84 -28.18
CA GLY A 327 29.56 54.79 -27.76
C GLY A 327 30.99 54.27 -27.61
N GLY A 328 31.70 54.15 -28.73
CA GLY A 328 33.15 54.36 -28.81
C GLY A 328 33.67 54.10 -30.24
N PRO A 329 34.66 54.83 -30.79
CA PRO A 329 35.52 55.85 -30.19
C PRO A 329 35.56 57.20 -30.96
N LYS A 330 35.94 58.29 -30.27
CA LYS A 330 36.83 59.35 -30.76
C LYS A 330 37.60 59.91 -29.57
#